data_AF-A0A8T0K3A4-F1
#
_entry.id   AF-A0A8T0K3A4-F1
#
_cell.length_a   1.000
_cell.length_b   1.000
_cell.length_c   1.000
_cell.angle_alpha   90.00
_cell.angle_beta   90.00
_cell.angle_gamma   90.00
#
_symmetry.space_group_name_H-M   'P 1'
#
loop_
_entity.id
_entity.type
_entity.pdbx_description
1 polymer ?
#
loop_
_entity_poly.entity_id
_entity_poly.type
_entity_poly.pdbx_seq_one_letter_code
_entity_poly.pdbx_strand_id
1 'polypeptide(L)'
;MAPYVDCIAKGVSTIMVSHSSWNGNKLHGHHFLLTEILKEKQGFKGLLISDWEGIDELCPHYGSDYRHCISTAINAGIDMVMVPFKYEIFIEELMSLVQSGEIPIARIDDAVERILRVKFAAKLFEFPLTDKSLVDVVGCKLHRDLAREAVRKSMVLLKNGKDTSKPFLPLNKNAKRILVAGTHADDIGYQCGGWTGTKYGSSGRITIGTSILDAVKETVGNEVEVIYEQCPSADTIERYEISFAVVVVGEGSYAECGGDNSELVIPFNGDGIINIVADKIPTLVILISGRPLLLEQCVLEKIDALVAAWLPGTEAQGITDVIFGDHDFKGQLPMTWFRRVEQLDQTDVGVGSSDPLFSLGYGLTYDKGNLHD
;
A
#
# COMPACT_ATOMS: atom_id res chain seq x y z
N MET A 1 16.06 -9.04 6.90
CA MET A 1 17.44 -8.83 6.40
C MET A 1 17.59 -9.16 4.92
N ALA A 2 17.07 -10.28 4.40
CA ALA A 2 17.27 -10.68 2.99
C ALA A 2 17.03 -9.57 1.95
N PRO A 3 15.93 -8.77 1.99
CA PRO A 3 15.74 -7.67 1.04
C PRO A 3 16.83 -6.59 1.08
N TYR A 4 17.47 -6.36 2.24
CA TYR A 4 18.54 -5.37 2.36
C TYR A 4 19.77 -5.81 1.55
N VAL A 5 20.10 -7.10 1.54
CA VAL A 5 21.24 -7.64 0.79
C VAL A 5 21.07 -7.39 -0.71
N ASP A 6 19.87 -7.67 -1.24
CA ASP A 6 19.56 -7.44 -2.65
C ASP A 6 19.59 -5.95 -3.01
N CYS A 7 19.05 -5.08 -2.14
CA CYS A 7 19.09 -3.63 -2.35
C CYS A 7 20.52 -3.09 -2.33
N ILE A 8 21.37 -3.55 -1.42
CA ILE A 8 22.79 -3.17 -1.35
C ILE A 8 23.53 -3.64 -2.61
N ALA A 9 23.30 -4.87 -3.05
CA ALA A 9 23.90 -5.40 -4.28
C ALA A 9 23.49 -4.60 -5.53
N LYS A 10 22.27 -4.05 -5.54
CA LYS A 10 21.78 -3.14 -6.60
C LYS A 10 22.24 -1.68 -6.45
N GLY A 11 23.03 -1.38 -5.43
CA GLY A 11 23.59 -0.04 -5.22
C GLY A 11 22.62 0.96 -4.63
N VAL A 12 21.71 0.54 -3.73
CA VAL A 12 20.84 1.47 -2.99
C VAL A 12 21.66 2.57 -2.31
N SER A 13 21.29 3.83 -2.52
CA SER A 13 22.07 4.98 -2.03
C SER A 13 21.87 5.26 -0.54
N THR A 14 20.66 5.04 -0.04
CA THR A 14 20.26 5.40 1.33
C THR A 14 19.43 4.30 1.97
N ILE A 15 19.57 4.14 3.28
CA ILE A 15 18.74 3.23 4.08
C ILE A 15 18.22 4.03 5.29
N MET A 16 16.91 3.96 5.51
CA MET A 16 16.27 4.62 6.65
C MET A 16 16.14 3.66 7.84
N VAL A 17 16.46 4.14 9.04
CA VAL A 17 16.37 3.35 10.26
C VAL A 17 14.96 3.42 10.83
N SER A 18 14.35 2.26 11.09
CA SER A 18 12.96 2.14 11.56
C SER A 18 12.78 2.54 13.04
N HIS A 19 11.63 3.12 13.39
CA HIS A 19 11.20 3.39 14.78
C HIS A 19 11.08 2.15 15.68
N SER A 20 11.03 0.96 15.08
CA SER A 20 10.80 -0.28 15.81
C SER A 20 11.97 -0.66 16.72
N SER A 21 11.71 -1.62 17.61
CA SER A 21 12.74 -2.24 18.45
C SER A 21 12.96 -3.68 18.03
N TRP A 22 14.20 -4.17 18.15
CA TRP A 22 14.52 -5.58 18.04
C TRP A 22 14.98 -6.10 19.40
N ASN A 23 14.29 -7.12 19.93
CA ASN A 23 14.51 -7.66 21.27
C ASN A 23 14.55 -6.58 22.37
N GLY A 24 13.63 -5.61 22.30
CA GLY A 24 13.51 -4.50 23.26
C GLY A 24 14.42 -3.30 22.99
N ASN A 25 15.40 -3.40 22.09
CA ASN A 25 16.34 -2.32 21.78
C ASN A 25 15.91 -1.53 20.54
N LYS A 26 15.80 -0.21 20.68
CA LYS A 26 15.44 0.71 19.58
C LYS A 26 16.49 0.64 18.45
N LEU A 27 16.02 0.51 17.21
CA LEU A 27 16.92 0.35 16.06
C LEU A 27 17.78 1.59 15.81
N HIS A 28 17.28 2.80 16.08
CA HIS A 28 18.06 4.04 15.97
C HIS A 28 19.33 4.08 16.83
N GLY A 29 19.39 3.30 17.91
CA GLY A 29 20.56 3.18 18.79
C GLY A 29 21.32 1.86 18.64
N HIS A 30 20.99 1.02 17.64
CA HIS A 30 21.43 -0.36 17.60
C HIS A 30 22.76 -0.55 16.84
N HIS A 31 23.88 -0.21 17.47
CA HIS A 31 25.23 -0.25 16.86
C HIS A 31 25.55 -1.56 16.13
N PHE A 32 25.27 -2.70 16.77
CA PHE A 32 25.48 -4.02 16.16
C PHE A 32 24.79 -4.17 14.80
N LEU A 33 23.52 -3.76 14.66
CA LEU A 33 22.79 -3.92 13.40
C LEU A 33 23.19 -2.87 12.37
N LEU A 34 23.33 -1.61 12.80
CA LEU A 34 23.60 -0.49 11.89
C LEU A 34 25.05 -0.44 11.41
N THR A 35 26.01 -0.69 12.29
CA THR A 35 27.44 -0.62 11.97
C THR A 35 28.01 -2.00 11.65
N GLU A 36 28.06 -2.91 12.62
CA GLU A 36 28.74 -4.20 12.46
C GLU A 36 28.10 -5.07 11.36
N ILE A 37 26.77 -5.15 11.34
CA ILE A 37 26.08 -5.94 10.32
C ILE A 37 25.95 -5.17 9.01
N LEU A 38 25.31 -4.00 9.00
CA LEU A 38 24.93 -3.34 7.76
C LEU A 38 26.12 -2.66 7.05
N LYS A 39 26.92 -1.85 7.77
CA LYS A 39 28.04 -1.12 7.16
C LYS A 39 29.27 -1.99 6.95
N GLU A 40 29.63 -2.82 7.93
CA GLU A 40 30.86 -3.61 7.90
C GLU A 40 30.65 -4.95 7.21
N LYS A 41 29.80 -5.83 7.76
CA LYS A 41 29.61 -7.19 7.24
C LYS A 41 28.93 -7.22 5.88
N GLN A 42 27.88 -6.43 5.66
CA GLN A 42 27.19 -6.33 4.37
C GLN A 42 27.85 -5.30 3.43
N GLY A 43 28.84 -4.55 3.91
CA GLY A 43 29.62 -3.63 3.10
C GLY A 43 28.84 -2.41 2.60
N PHE A 44 27.72 -2.02 3.23
CA PHE A 44 26.93 -0.87 2.80
C PHE A 44 27.77 0.42 2.82
N LYS A 45 27.91 1.07 1.64
CA LYS A 45 28.66 2.31 1.44
C LYS A 45 27.77 3.54 1.24
N GLY A 46 26.45 3.38 1.22
CA GLY A 46 25.52 4.50 1.19
C GLY A 46 25.41 5.20 2.55
N LEU A 47 24.38 6.04 2.69
CA LEU A 47 24.10 6.81 3.90
C LEU A 47 22.96 6.18 4.71
N LEU A 48 23.11 6.13 6.03
CA LEU A 48 22.04 5.82 6.97
C LEU A 48 21.34 7.09 7.44
N ILE A 49 20.04 7.18 7.19
CA ILE A 49 19.21 8.30 7.64
C ILE A 49 18.27 7.83 8.76
N SER A 50 18.05 8.65 9.78
CA SER A 50 16.97 8.38 10.74
C SER A 50 15.61 8.53 10.06
N ASP A 51 14.61 7.80 10.55
CA ASP A 51 13.22 8.21 10.34
C ASP A 51 12.91 9.55 11.05
N TRP A 52 11.74 10.13 10.76
CA TRP A 52 11.26 11.42 11.26
C TRP A 52 11.25 11.46 12.78
N GLU A 53 12.09 12.31 13.39
CA GLU A 53 12.25 12.41 14.86
C GLU A 53 12.56 11.06 15.56
N GLY A 54 13.01 10.04 14.82
CA GLY A 54 13.15 8.70 15.38
C GLY A 54 14.24 8.59 16.45
N ILE A 55 15.22 9.50 16.47
CA ILE A 55 16.23 9.53 17.54
C ILE A 55 15.65 10.01 18.88
N ASP A 56 14.57 10.80 18.86
CA ASP A 56 13.93 11.35 20.06
C ASP A 56 13.27 10.24 20.91
N GLU A 57 12.98 9.08 20.31
CA GLU A 57 12.46 7.88 20.97
C GLU A 57 13.52 7.03 21.69
N LEU A 58 14.80 7.40 21.61
CA LEU A 58 15.86 6.69 22.35
C LEU A 58 15.82 6.96 23.85
N CYS A 59 15.11 8.00 24.26
CA CYS A 59 14.98 8.44 25.63
C CYS A 59 13.68 7.88 26.26
N PRO A 60 13.64 7.52 27.56
CA PRO A 60 12.46 6.92 28.20
C PRO A 60 11.19 7.78 28.10
N HIS A 61 11.38 9.10 28.13
CA HIS A 61 10.38 10.07 27.72
C HIS A 61 10.86 10.74 26.43
N TYR A 62 9.96 10.88 25.46
CA TYR A 62 10.26 11.41 24.13
C TYR A 62 11.05 12.73 24.21
N GLY A 63 12.26 12.72 23.64
CA GLY A 63 13.14 13.88 23.56
C GLY A 63 13.58 14.47 24.91
N SER A 64 13.42 13.76 26.03
CA SER A 64 13.71 14.30 27.36
C SER A 64 15.20 14.47 27.66
N ASP A 65 16.05 13.69 27.00
CA ASP A 65 17.52 13.78 27.08
C ASP A 65 18.11 13.80 25.66
N TYR A 66 17.93 14.93 24.97
CA TYR A 66 18.28 15.02 23.56
C TYR A 66 19.78 14.79 23.31
N ARG A 67 20.65 15.18 24.24
CA ARG A 67 22.09 14.90 24.19
C ARG A 67 22.37 13.39 24.16
N HIS A 68 21.74 12.63 25.07
CA HIS A 68 21.84 11.17 25.06
C HIS A 68 21.31 10.56 23.75
N CYS A 69 20.14 11.02 23.31
CA CYS A 69 19.50 10.57 22.08
C CYS A 69 20.43 10.80 20.86
N ILE A 70 21.09 11.97 20.72
CA ILE A 70 22.06 12.26 19.65
C ILE A 70 23.31 11.38 19.78
N SER A 71 23.93 11.34 20.96
CA SER A 71 25.15 10.57 21.19
C SER A 71 24.96 9.10 20.84
N THR A 72 23.85 8.51 21.29
CA THR A 72 23.50 7.12 21.03
C THR A 72 23.28 6.85 19.55
N ALA A 73 22.51 7.69 18.85
CA ALA A 73 22.20 7.52 17.43
C ALA A 73 23.44 7.64 16.52
N ILE A 74 24.26 8.66 16.74
CA ILE A 74 25.46 8.91 15.92
C ILE A 74 26.52 7.84 16.16
N ASN A 75 26.76 7.45 17.43
CA ASN A 75 27.69 6.38 17.75
C ASN A 75 27.18 5.00 17.31
N ALA A 76 25.86 4.78 17.20
CA ALA A 76 25.29 3.58 16.60
C ALA A 76 25.56 3.48 15.08
N GLY A 77 25.82 4.62 14.42
CA GLY A 77 26.24 4.68 13.03
C GLY A 77 25.28 5.42 12.10
N ILE A 78 24.29 6.16 12.61
CA ILE A 78 23.46 7.04 11.78
C ILE A 78 24.33 8.15 11.17
N ASP A 79 24.15 8.41 9.87
CA ASP A 79 24.94 9.39 9.11
C ASP A 79 24.22 10.73 8.97
N MET A 80 22.90 10.69 8.82
CA MET A 80 22.04 11.87 8.66
C MET A 80 20.84 11.75 9.58
N VAL A 81 20.58 12.79 10.38
CA VAL A 81 19.42 12.81 11.27
C VAL A 81 18.34 13.68 10.64
N MET A 82 17.16 13.11 10.47
CA MET A 82 15.96 13.82 10.04
C MET A 82 15.38 14.58 11.23
N VAL A 83 15.98 15.74 11.53
CA VAL A 83 15.50 16.71 12.53
C VAL A 83 14.58 17.70 11.83
N PRO A 84 13.25 17.59 11.95
CA PRO A 84 12.34 18.43 11.19
C PRO A 84 12.21 19.86 11.72
N PHE A 85 12.40 20.06 13.03
CA PHE A 85 12.08 21.33 13.69
C PHE A 85 13.21 21.91 14.55
N LYS A 86 13.89 21.08 15.36
CA LYS A 86 14.85 21.53 16.39
C LYS A 86 16.31 21.51 15.92
N TYR A 87 16.56 21.92 14.68
CA TYR A 87 17.89 21.77 14.06
C TYR A 87 18.98 22.58 14.76
N GLU A 88 18.67 23.75 15.33
CA GLU A 88 19.63 24.56 16.08
C GLU A 88 20.16 23.80 17.31
N ILE A 89 19.24 23.27 18.13
CA ILE A 89 19.57 22.47 19.32
C ILE A 89 20.36 21.22 18.92
N PHE A 90 19.96 20.54 17.83
CA PHE A 90 20.68 19.37 17.33
C PHE A 90 22.14 19.70 16.97
N ILE A 91 22.36 20.81 16.26
CA ILE A 91 23.71 21.24 15.84
C ILE A 91 24.56 21.60 17.06
N GLU A 92 24.00 22.39 17.99
CA GLU A 92 24.70 22.80 19.22
C GLU A 92 25.12 21.59 20.07
N GLU A 93 24.20 20.65 20.32
CA GLU A 93 24.49 19.45 21.09
C GLU A 93 25.47 18.52 20.38
N LEU A 94 25.33 18.32 19.06
CA LEU A 94 26.27 17.51 18.29
C LEU A 94 27.68 18.10 18.34
N MET A 95 27.82 19.42 18.18
CA MET A 95 29.11 20.10 18.30
C MET A 95 29.70 19.93 19.70
N SER A 96 28.88 20.08 20.74
CA SER A 96 29.28 19.89 22.13
C SER A 96 29.73 18.45 22.42
N LEU A 97 29.03 17.44 21.88
CA LEU A 97 29.38 16.01 21.99
C LEU A 97 30.71 15.68 21.29
N VAL A 98 31.00 16.32 20.16
CA VAL A 98 32.29 16.17 19.48
C VAL A 98 33.42 16.86 20.25
N GLN A 99 33.16 18.06 20.78
CA GLN A 99 34.14 18.81 21.58
C GLN A 99 34.47 18.11 22.90
N SER A 100 33.50 17.45 23.54
CA SER A 100 33.72 16.66 24.76
C SER A 100 34.40 15.31 24.49
N GLY A 101 34.46 14.87 23.22
CA GLY A 101 35.02 13.59 22.82
C GLY A 101 34.05 12.40 22.97
N GLU A 102 32.79 12.64 23.32
CA GLU A 102 31.74 11.61 23.39
C GLU A 102 31.36 11.07 22.01
N ILE A 103 31.51 11.89 20.96
CA ILE A 103 31.47 11.44 19.57
C ILE A 103 32.86 11.70 18.96
N PRO A 104 33.59 10.67 18.51
CA PRO A 104 34.90 10.85 17.92
C PRO A 104 34.79 11.52 16.55
N ILE A 105 35.75 12.40 16.20
CA ILE A 105 35.75 13.09 14.90
C ILE A 105 35.74 12.10 13.72
N ALA A 106 36.36 10.92 13.87
CA ALA A 106 36.34 9.86 12.86
C ALA A 106 34.92 9.34 12.55
N ARG A 107 33.99 9.38 13.51
CA ARG A 107 32.57 9.03 13.31
C ARG A 107 31.84 10.10 12.51
N ILE A 108 32.20 11.38 12.70
CA ILE A 108 31.73 12.49 11.89
C ILE A 108 32.28 12.39 10.46
N ASP A 109 33.57 12.09 10.31
CA ASP A 109 34.21 11.91 9.01
C ASP A 109 33.57 10.76 8.21
N ASP A 110 33.28 9.59 8.82
CA ASP A 110 32.55 8.50 8.14
C ASP A 110 31.14 8.95 7.68
N ALA A 111 30.41 9.67 8.54
CA ALA A 111 29.07 10.16 8.21
C ALA A 111 29.10 11.15 7.04
N VAL A 112 30.00 12.14 7.09
CA VAL A 112 30.15 13.16 6.06
C VAL A 112 30.66 12.54 4.76
N GLU A 113 31.61 11.60 4.81
CA GLU A 113 32.11 10.90 3.62
C GLU A 113 30.96 10.18 2.89
N ARG A 114 30.05 9.51 3.62
CA ARG A 114 28.89 8.83 3.05
C ARG A 114 27.89 9.81 2.43
N ILE A 115 27.59 10.91 3.11
CA ILE A 115 26.71 11.96 2.58
C ILE A 115 27.29 12.54 1.28
N LEU A 116 28.58 12.90 1.29
CA LEU A 116 29.25 13.46 0.13
C LEU A 116 29.33 12.45 -1.02
N ARG A 117 29.65 11.19 -0.73
CA ARG A 117 29.66 10.10 -1.72
C ARG A 117 28.32 10.00 -2.44
N VAL A 118 27.20 10.00 -1.72
CA VAL A 118 25.86 9.96 -2.33
C VAL A 118 25.57 11.22 -3.15
N LYS A 119 25.93 12.41 -2.65
CA LYS A 119 25.75 13.67 -3.40
C LYS A 119 26.56 13.70 -4.71
N PHE A 120 27.82 13.25 -4.68
CA PHE A 120 28.66 13.15 -5.89
C PHE A 120 28.14 12.08 -6.85
N ALA A 121 27.76 10.90 -6.36
CA ALA A 121 27.19 9.83 -7.19
C ALA A 121 25.89 10.27 -7.88
N ALA A 122 25.06 11.07 -7.20
CA ALA A 122 23.83 11.66 -7.74
C ALA A 122 24.08 12.88 -8.64
N LYS A 123 25.35 13.28 -8.86
CA LYS A 123 25.75 14.47 -9.62
C LYS A 123 25.13 15.79 -9.13
N LEU A 124 24.86 15.88 -7.83
CA LEU A 124 24.20 17.05 -7.24
C LEU A 124 25.09 18.30 -7.27
N PHE A 125 26.42 18.12 -7.39
CA PHE A 125 27.36 19.24 -7.56
C PHE A 125 27.39 19.77 -9.00
N GLU A 126 27.16 18.92 -9.99
CA GLU A 126 27.06 19.31 -11.40
C GLU A 126 25.68 19.88 -11.75
N PHE A 127 24.62 19.30 -11.19
CA PHE A 127 23.23 19.66 -11.45
C PHE A 127 22.46 19.95 -10.15
N PRO A 128 22.79 21.03 -9.43
CA PRO A 128 22.19 21.34 -8.13
C PRO A 128 20.75 21.89 -8.21
N LEU A 129 20.30 22.26 -9.42
CA LEU A 129 19.01 22.91 -9.64
C LEU A 129 18.10 22.05 -10.51
N THR A 130 16.79 22.22 -10.32
CA THR A 130 15.76 21.52 -11.08
C THR A 130 15.80 21.86 -12.58
N ASP A 131 15.72 20.84 -13.42
CA ASP A 131 15.46 20.99 -14.85
C ASP A 131 13.95 21.17 -15.10
N LYS A 132 13.55 22.39 -15.48
CA LYS A 132 12.14 22.73 -15.74
C LYS A 132 11.59 22.07 -17.00
N SER A 133 12.43 21.56 -17.90
CA SER A 133 11.96 20.85 -19.11
C SER A 133 11.28 19.51 -18.78
N LEU A 134 11.48 18.98 -17.58
CA LEU A 134 10.91 17.69 -17.15
C LEU A 134 9.50 17.79 -16.58
N VAL A 135 8.91 18.99 -16.49
CA VAL A 135 7.56 19.18 -15.92
C VAL A 135 6.51 18.33 -16.64
N ASP A 136 6.59 18.22 -17.96
CA ASP A 136 5.63 17.46 -18.76
C ASP A 136 5.72 15.94 -18.56
N VAL A 137 6.75 15.44 -17.86
CA VAL A 137 6.87 14.03 -17.46
C VAL A 137 5.91 13.71 -16.31
N VAL A 138 5.58 14.69 -15.47
CA VAL A 138 4.70 14.51 -14.30
C VAL A 138 3.29 14.18 -14.76
N GLY A 139 2.84 12.96 -14.45
CA GLY A 139 1.50 12.50 -14.84
C GLY A 139 1.31 12.30 -16.34
N CYS A 140 2.40 12.16 -17.11
CA CYS A 140 2.33 11.93 -18.55
C CYS A 140 1.62 10.61 -18.88
N LYS A 141 1.10 10.50 -20.11
CA LYS A 141 0.33 9.35 -20.56
C LYS A 141 1.10 8.03 -20.41
N LEU A 142 2.39 8.01 -20.74
CA LEU A 142 3.22 6.80 -20.66
C LEU A 142 3.26 6.23 -19.23
N HIS A 143 3.36 7.09 -18.21
CA HIS A 143 3.36 6.65 -16.82
C HIS A 143 1.98 6.21 -16.34
N ARG A 144 0.91 6.86 -16.83
CA ARG A 144 -0.47 6.44 -16.55
C ARG A 144 -0.80 5.10 -17.19
N ASP A 145 -0.35 4.87 -18.43
CA ASP A 145 -0.50 3.58 -19.11
C ASP A 145 0.23 2.46 -18.33
N LEU A 146 1.43 2.75 -17.81
CA LEU A 146 2.17 1.82 -16.96
C LEU A 146 1.47 1.57 -15.62
N ALA A 147 0.91 2.61 -14.99
CA ALA A 147 0.14 2.48 -13.76
C ALA A 147 -1.13 1.66 -13.97
N ARG A 148 -1.88 1.90 -15.06
CA ARG A 148 -3.02 1.06 -15.50
C ARG A 148 -2.61 -0.41 -15.66
N GLU A 149 -1.44 -0.67 -16.25
CA GLU A 149 -0.89 -2.02 -16.34
C GLU A 149 -0.58 -2.64 -14.97
N ALA A 150 -0.02 -1.85 -14.04
CA ALA A 150 0.26 -2.33 -12.69
C ALA A 150 -1.03 -2.66 -11.94
N VAL A 151 -2.07 -1.82 -12.08
CA VAL A 151 -3.41 -2.06 -11.50
C VAL A 151 -3.95 -3.40 -11.96
N ARG A 152 -4.09 -3.65 -13.28
CA ARG A 152 -4.64 -4.92 -13.76
C ARG A 152 -3.85 -6.15 -13.31
N LYS A 153 -2.52 -6.02 -13.14
CA LYS A 153 -1.64 -7.11 -12.72
C LYS A 153 -1.67 -7.36 -11.20
N SER A 154 -2.02 -6.36 -10.40
CA SER A 154 -2.10 -6.50 -8.94
C SER A 154 -3.40 -7.13 -8.47
N MET A 155 -4.48 -7.02 -9.26
CA MET A 155 -5.79 -7.53 -8.88
C MET A 155 -5.82 -9.05 -8.73
N VAL A 156 -6.35 -9.51 -7.59
CA VAL A 156 -6.50 -10.93 -7.27
C VAL A 156 -7.96 -11.31 -7.28
N LEU A 157 -8.35 -12.20 -8.20
CA LEU A 157 -9.68 -12.77 -8.26
C LEU A 157 -9.81 -13.85 -7.18
N LEU A 158 -10.64 -13.58 -6.17
CA LEU A 158 -10.82 -14.46 -5.00
C LEU A 158 -12.00 -15.41 -5.14
N LYS A 159 -13.04 -14.98 -5.87
CA LYS A 159 -14.23 -15.78 -6.15
C LYS A 159 -14.77 -15.43 -7.53
N ASN A 160 -15.20 -16.41 -8.31
CA ASN A 160 -15.82 -16.20 -9.62
C ASN A 160 -16.95 -17.20 -9.92
N GLY A 161 -18.14 -16.93 -9.39
CA GLY A 161 -19.33 -17.77 -9.45
C GLY A 161 -19.67 -18.39 -8.10
N LYS A 162 -20.97 -18.59 -7.85
CA LYS A 162 -21.47 -19.42 -6.74
C LYS A 162 -21.29 -20.93 -7.01
N ASP A 163 -21.31 -21.27 -8.29
CA ASP A 163 -21.04 -22.60 -8.83
C ASP A 163 -19.76 -22.49 -9.66
N THR A 164 -18.76 -23.31 -9.35
CA THR A 164 -17.45 -23.28 -10.03
C THR A 164 -17.54 -23.65 -11.51
N SER A 165 -18.64 -24.26 -11.97
CA SER A 165 -18.88 -24.56 -13.38
C SER A 165 -19.46 -23.39 -14.17
N LYS A 166 -19.86 -22.30 -13.50
CA LYS A 166 -20.51 -21.13 -14.11
C LYS A 166 -19.83 -19.84 -13.66
N PRO A 167 -18.77 -19.40 -14.36
CA PRO A 167 -18.07 -18.17 -14.02
C PRO A 167 -18.99 -16.96 -14.18
N PHE A 168 -18.87 -16.00 -13.26
CA PHE A 168 -19.62 -14.75 -13.30
C PHE A 168 -18.92 -13.66 -14.12
N LEU A 169 -17.59 -13.63 -14.04
CA LEU A 169 -16.71 -12.79 -14.81
C LEU A 169 -16.11 -13.57 -16.00
N PRO A 170 -15.84 -12.91 -17.15
CA PRO A 170 -15.95 -11.47 -17.37
C PRO A 170 -17.39 -10.96 -17.50
N LEU A 171 -17.62 -9.73 -17.06
CA LEU A 171 -18.91 -9.06 -17.14
C LEU A 171 -19.30 -8.74 -18.59
N ASN A 172 -20.60 -8.77 -18.88
CA ASN A 172 -21.11 -8.42 -20.20
C ASN A 172 -21.11 -6.90 -20.42
N LYS A 173 -20.25 -6.41 -21.34
CA LYS A 173 -20.18 -4.99 -21.74
C LYS A 173 -21.45 -4.45 -22.40
N ASN A 174 -22.32 -5.32 -22.89
CA ASN A 174 -23.56 -4.98 -23.61
C ASN A 174 -24.82 -5.23 -22.76
N ALA A 175 -24.68 -5.31 -21.43
CA ALA A 175 -25.83 -5.38 -20.54
C ALA A 175 -26.72 -4.14 -20.73
N LYS A 176 -28.04 -4.32 -20.64
CA LYS A 176 -28.98 -3.19 -20.82
C LYS A 176 -28.82 -2.15 -19.71
N ARG A 177 -28.65 -2.63 -18.48
CA ARG A 177 -28.56 -1.79 -17.29
C ARG A 177 -27.72 -2.46 -16.22
N ILE A 178 -26.85 -1.69 -15.60
CA ILE A 178 -25.96 -2.15 -14.52
C ILE A 178 -26.05 -1.19 -13.34
N LEU A 179 -25.78 -1.71 -12.15
CA LEU A 179 -25.64 -0.89 -10.93
C LEU A 179 -24.16 -0.80 -10.57
N VAL A 180 -23.69 0.41 -10.31
CA VAL A 180 -22.43 0.67 -9.62
C VAL A 180 -22.76 1.27 -8.25
N ALA A 181 -22.24 0.69 -7.19
CA ALA A 181 -22.57 1.08 -5.82
C ALA A 181 -21.35 0.97 -4.89
N GLY A 182 -21.52 1.44 -3.66
CA GLY A 182 -20.51 1.37 -2.61
C GLY A 182 -19.70 2.65 -2.46
N THR A 183 -19.14 2.82 -1.26
CA THR A 183 -18.47 4.05 -0.83
C THR A 183 -17.22 4.39 -1.62
N HIS A 184 -16.64 3.41 -2.32
CA HIS A 184 -15.36 3.53 -3.02
C HIS A 184 -15.51 3.62 -4.54
N ALA A 185 -16.73 3.54 -5.06
CA ALA A 185 -16.96 3.48 -6.50
C ALA A 185 -16.58 4.77 -7.24
N ASP A 186 -16.86 5.95 -6.67
CA ASP A 186 -16.53 7.26 -7.25
C ASP A 186 -15.61 8.09 -6.33
N ASP A 187 -14.59 7.45 -5.76
CA ASP A 187 -13.66 8.09 -4.82
C ASP A 187 -12.19 7.79 -5.18
N ILE A 188 -11.54 8.75 -5.85
CA ILE A 188 -10.11 8.64 -6.24
C ILE A 188 -9.21 8.55 -5.01
N GLY A 189 -9.55 9.27 -3.95
CA GLY A 189 -8.80 9.30 -2.71
C GLY A 189 -8.75 7.94 -2.03
N TYR A 190 -9.90 7.29 -1.88
CA TYR A 190 -9.98 5.96 -1.28
C TYR A 190 -9.31 4.87 -2.13
N GLN A 191 -9.42 4.90 -3.46
CA GLN A 191 -8.69 3.94 -4.29
C GLN A 191 -7.16 4.17 -4.28
N CYS A 192 -6.69 5.35 -3.86
CA CYS A 192 -5.25 5.62 -3.69
C CYS A 192 -4.74 5.26 -2.27
N GLY A 193 -5.53 5.55 -1.24
CA GLY A 193 -5.14 5.32 0.16
C GLY A 193 -4.21 6.41 0.74
N GLY A 194 -3.45 6.05 1.78
CA GLY A 194 -2.48 6.95 2.41
C GLY A 194 -1.35 7.37 1.48
N TRP A 195 -0.53 8.33 1.92
CA TRP A 195 0.59 8.87 1.13
C TRP A 195 0.21 9.43 -0.25
N THR A 196 -1.05 9.83 -0.44
CA THR A 196 -1.54 10.44 -1.69
C THR A 196 -2.14 11.81 -1.39
N GLY A 197 -1.52 12.87 -1.91
CA GLY A 197 -1.89 14.26 -1.63
C GLY A 197 -1.50 14.74 -0.22
N THR A 198 -1.85 13.96 0.81
CA THR A 198 -1.45 14.19 2.22
C THR A 198 -0.88 12.90 2.83
N LYS A 199 -0.27 12.99 4.02
CA LYS A 199 0.26 11.83 4.76
C LYS A 199 -0.78 10.73 4.92
N TYR A 200 -1.98 11.07 5.40
CA TYR A 200 -3.06 10.10 5.66
C TYR A 200 -3.97 9.84 4.45
N GLY A 201 -3.77 10.55 3.33
CA GLY A 201 -4.74 10.61 2.25
C GLY A 201 -6.02 11.36 2.65
N SER A 202 -7.00 11.35 1.75
CA SER A 202 -8.34 11.89 2.02
C SER A 202 -9.33 11.32 1.01
N SER A 203 -10.63 11.33 1.33
CA SER A 203 -11.73 11.00 0.40
C SER A 203 -11.88 12.05 -0.72
N GLY A 204 -12.46 11.64 -1.83
CA GLY A 204 -12.91 12.47 -2.95
C GLY A 204 -11.94 12.51 -4.12
N ARG A 205 -12.13 13.48 -5.02
CA ARG A 205 -11.26 13.71 -6.18
C ARG A 205 -10.04 14.56 -5.80
N ILE A 206 -9.08 13.94 -5.11
CA ILE A 206 -7.91 14.62 -4.51
C ILE A 206 -6.77 14.89 -5.51
N THR A 207 -6.79 14.24 -6.68
CA THR A 207 -5.79 14.36 -7.74
C THR A 207 -6.39 13.99 -9.09
N ILE A 208 -5.61 14.14 -10.17
CA ILE A 208 -6.00 13.76 -11.53
C ILE A 208 -5.90 12.23 -11.67
N GLY A 209 -7.04 11.59 -11.90
CA GLY A 209 -7.17 10.16 -12.17
C GLY A 209 -8.59 9.81 -12.63
N THR A 210 -8.82 8.52 -12.84
CA THR A 210 -10.13 7.97 -13.21
C THR A 210 -10.66 7.15 -12.04
N SER A 211 -11.87 7.46 -11.57
CA SER A 211 -12.54 6.65 -10.55
C SER A 211 -13.03 5.32 -11.12
N ILE A 212 -13.38 4.35 -10.28
CA ILE A 212 -13.93 3.07 -10.74
C ILE A 212 -15.25 3.26 -11.49
N LEU A 213 -16.10 4.17 -11.02
CA LEU A 213 -17.35 4.55 -11.69
C LEU A 213 -17.08 5.13 -13.09
N ASP A 214 -16.14 6.07 -13.20
CA ASP A 214 -15.76 6.66 -14.48
C ASP A 214 -15.20 5.59 -15.42
N ALA A 215 -14.31 4.72 -14.92
CA ALA A 215 -13.74 3.62 -15.71
C ALA A 215 -14.82 2.66 -16.21
N VAL A 216 -15.82 2.32 -15.37
CA VAL A 216 -16.95 1.48 -15.79
C VAL A 216 -17.74 2.17 -16.90
N LYS A 217 -18.10 3.46 -16.73
CA LYS A 217 -18.82 4.24 -17.75
C LYS A 217 -18.07 4.35 -19.07
N GLU A 218 -16.75 4.50 -19.02
CA GLU A 218 -15.89 4.55 -20.22
C GLU A 218 -15.79 3.19 -20.93
N THR A 219 -15.91 2.10 -20.17
CA THR A 219 -15.72 0.73 -20.69
C THR A 219 -17.01 0.15 -21.27
N VAL A 220 -18.15 0.43 -20.64
CA VAL A 220 -19.46 -0.02 -21.16
C VAL A 220 -19.89 0.88 -22.31
N GLY A 221 -20.51 0.31 -23.34
CA GLY A 221 -20.95 1.09 -24.50
C GLY A 221 -22.00 2.14 -24.13
N ASN A 222 -22.15 3.19 -24.94
CA ASN A 222 -23.08 4.31 -24.70
C ASN A 222 -24.57 3.90 -24.57
N GLU A 223 -24.92 2.67 -24.97
CA GLU A 223 -26.28 2.14 -24.88
C GLU A 223 -26.60 1.49 -23.52
N VAL A 224 -25.58 1.25 -22.68
CA VAL A 224 -25.73 0.66 -21.35
C VAL A 224 -26.13 1.75 -20.36
N GLU A 225 -27.25 1.56 -19.67
CA GLU A 225 -27.66 2.45 -18.58
C GLU A 225 -26.87 2.10 -17.30
N VAL A 226 -25.91 2.96 -16.93
CA VAL A 226 -25.16 2.85 -15.68
C VAL A 226 -25.87 3.62 -14.58
N ILE A 227 -26.50 2.91 -13.65
CA ILE A 227 -27.08 3.49 -12.45
C ILE A 227 -25.98 3.56 -11.39
N TYR A 228 -25.78 4.73 -10.81
CA TYR A 228 -24.89 4.92 -9.67
C TYR A 228 -25.67 5.38 -8.44
N GLU A 229 -25.52 4.63 -7.35
CA GLU A 229 -25.99 5.03 -6.02
C GLU A 229 -25.00 4.50 -4.99
N GLN A 230 -24.36 5.39 -4.23
CA GLN A 230 -23.31 5.03 -3.28
C GLN A 230 -23.82 4.02 -2.23
N CYS A 231 -25.01 4.26 -1.69
CA CYS A 231 -25.70 3.38 -0.74
C CYS A 231 -27.11 3.09 -1.27
N PRO A 232 -27.30 2.04 -2.09
CA PRO A 232 -28.55 1.79 -2.78
C PRO A 232 -29.70 1.48 -1.82
N SER A 233 -30.84 2.14 -2.05
CA SER A 233 -32.09 1.81 -1.37
C SER A 233 -32.76 0.55 -1.95
N ALA A 234 -33.63 -0.10 -1.18
CA ALA A 234 -34.44 -1.21 -1.66
C ALA A 234 -35.31 -0.78 -2.87
N ASP A 235 -35.82 0.45 -2.86
CA ASP A 235 -36.62 1.00 -3.96
C ASP A 235 -35.83 1.06 -5.27
N THR A 236 -34.56 1.50 -5.24
CA THR A 236 -33.71 1.50 -6.44
C THR A 236 -33.50 0.09 -6.97
N ILE A 237 -33.22 -0.86 -6.08
CA ILE A 237 -32.96 -2.25 -6.43
C ILE A 237 -34.19 -2.92 -7.05
N GLU A 238 -35.39 -2.62 -6.56
CA GLU A 238 -36.64 -3.22 -7.05
C GLU A 238 -37.22 -2.50 -8.27
N ARG A 239 -36.94 -1.21 -8.44
CA ARG A 239 -37.48 -0.38 -9.53
C ARG A 239 -36.94 -0.76 -10.90
N TYR A 240 -35.70 -1.23 -10.97
CA TYR A 240 -34.99 -1.44 -12.21
C TYR A 240 -34.64 -2.91 -12.43
N GLU A 241 -34.87 -3.39 -13.66
CA GLU A 241 -34.28 -4.66 -14.11
C GLU A 241 -32.77 -4.46 -14.34
N ILE A 242 -31.96 -4.78 -13.33
CA ILE A 242 -30.50 -4.64 -13.33
C ILE A 242 -29.87 -5.99 -13.66
N SER A 243 -28.99 -6.04 -14.67
CA SER A 243 -28.34 -7.29 -15.11
C SER A 243 -27.29 -7.79 -14.13
N PHE A 244 -26.49 -6.89 -13.57
CA PHE A 244 -25.52 -7.16 -12.51
C PHE A 244 -25.15 -5.87 -11.78
N ALA A 245 -24.55 -6.03 -10.60
CA ALA A 245 -24.00 -4.94 -9.81
C ALA A 245 -22.48 -5.06 -9.64
N VAL A 246 -21.81 -3.91 -9.66
CA VAL A 246 -20.42 -3.73 -9.23
C VAL A 246 -20.45 -2.93 -7.93
N VAL A 247 -20.19 -3.60 -6.81
CA VAL A 247 -20.18 -3.00 -5.47
C VAL A 247 -18.73 -2.79 -5.04
N VAL A 248 -18.33 -1.53 -4.83
CA VAL A 248 -16.97 -1.16 -4.45
C VAL A 248 -16.94 -0.64 -3.03
N VAL A 249 -16.32 -1.40 -2.14
CA VAL A 249 -16.20 -1.08 -0.70
C VAL A 249 -14.78 -1.33 -0.22
N GLY A 250 -14.43 -0.84 0.97
CA GLY A 250 -13.04 -0.92 1.40
C GLY A 250 -12.68 -0.08 2.61
N GLU A 251 -11.40 -0.08 2.94
CA GLU A 251 -10.83 0.77 4.00
C GLU A 251 -10.84 2.25 3.60
N GLY A 252 -10.93 3.15 4.59
CA GLY A 252 -10.60 4.56 4.37
C GLY A 252 -9.09 4.75 4.18
N SER A 253 -8.66 5.95 3.81
CA SER A 253 -7.23 6.24 3.71
C SER A 253 -6.56 6.34 5.09
N TYR A 254 -5.40 5.72 5.25
CA TYR A 254 -4.60 5.76 6.48
C TYR A 254 -3.10 5.63 6.16
N ALA A 255 -2.26 6.01 7.12
CA ALA A 255 -0.81 5.80 7.05
C ALA A 255 -0.23 5.60 8.46
N GLU A 256 0.83 4.79 8.54
CA GLU A 256 1.56 4.50 9.79
C GLU A 256 0.60 4.03 10.90
N CYS A 257 0.80 4.48 12.15
CA CYS A 257 -0.02 4.11 13.30
C CYS A 257 -1.50 4.50 13.15
N GLY A 258 -1.84 5.40 12.22
CA GLY A 258 -3.25 5.72 11.91
C GLY A 258 -4.00 4.56 11.24
N GLY A 259 -3.28 3.53 10.76
CA GLY A 259 -3.84 2.31 10.19
C GLY A 259 -3.89 1.12 11.15
N ASP A 260 -3.37 1.25 12.37
CA ASP A 260 -3.39 0.16 13.35
C ASP A 260 -4.84 -0.17 13.71
N ASN A 261 -5.24 -1.42 13.47
CA ASN A 261 -6.63 -1.85 13.63
C ASN A 261 -6.66 -3.35 14.00
N SER A 262 -7.25 -3.67 15.14
CA SER A 262 -7.39 -5.03 15.65
C SER A 262 -8.68 -5.72 15.23
N GLU A 263 -9.62 -5.02 14.59
CA GLU A 263 -10.91 -5.58 14.15
C GLU A 263 -10.86 -6.03 12.69
N LEU A 264 -10.14 -5.30 11.83
CA LEU A 264 -9.93 -5.62 10.41
C LEU A 264 -11.22 -5.93 9.63
N VAL A 265 -12.35 -5.34 10.00
CA VAL A 265 -13.64 -5.45 9.30
C VAL A 265 -13.75 -4.45 8.15
N ILE A 266 -14.69 -4.66 7.22
CA ILE A 266 -14.97 -3.70 6.14
C ILE A 266 -15.72 -2.48 6.72
N PRO A 267 -15.12 -1.27 6.70
CA PRO A 267 -15.75 -0.10 7.31
C PRO A 267 -16.88 0.48 6.45
N PHE A 268 -17.46 1.60 6.91
CA PHE A 268 -18.52 2.36 6.23
C PHE A 268 -19.78 1.56 5.89
N ASN A 269 -20.12 0.58 6.73
CA ASN A 269 -21.24 -0.34 6.50
C ASN A 269 -21.10 -1.11 5.16
N GLY A 270 -19.86 -1.42 4.75
CA GLY A 270 -19.59 -2.11 3.49
C GLY A 270 -20.31 -3.44 3.37
N ASP A 271 -20.31 -4.25 4.43
CA ASP A 271 -21.05 -5.52 4.46
C ASP A 271 -22.56 -5.32 4.31
N GLY A 272 -23.12 -4.26 4.91
CA GLY A 272 -24.53 -3.92 4.77
C GLY A 272 -24.89 -3.55 3.33
N ILE A 273 -24.05 -2.75 2.66
CA ILE A 273 -24.23 -2.38 1.25
C ILE A 273 -24.15 -3.64 0.36
N ILE A 274 -23.14 -4.49 0.57
CA ILE A 274 -23.00 -5.74 -0.19
C ILE A 274 -24.25 -6.61 -0.01
N ASN A 275 -24.70 -6.82 1.23
CA ASN A 275 -25.84 -7.66 1.54
C ASN A 275 -27.12 -7.20 0.84
N ILE A 276 -27.45 -5.90 0.94
CA ILE A 276 -28.68 -5.35 0.35
C ILE A 276 -28.70 -5.54 -1.17
N VAL A 277 -27.56 -5.38 -1.84
CA VAL A 277 -27.46 -5.55 -3.30
C VAL A 277 -27.45 -7.03 -3.70
N ALA A 278 -26.60 -7.84 -3.07
CA ALA A 278 -26.40 -9.24 -3.42
C ALA A 278 -27.61 -10.14 -3.13
N ASP A 279 -28.54 -9.69 -2.27
CA ASP A 279 -29.81 -10.38 -2.01
C ASP A 279 -30.75 -10.37 -3.22
N LYS A 280 -30.55 -9.46 -4.20
CA LYS A 280 -31.46 -9.24 -5.33
C LYS A 280 -30.78 -9.25 -6.69
N ILE A 281 -29.52 -8.83 -6.77
CA ILE A 281 -28.80 -8.60 -8.02
C ILE A 281 -27.52 -9.45 -8.01
N PRO A 282 -27.20 -10.14 -9.12
CA PRO A 282 -25.90 -10.79 -9.26
C PRO A 282 -24.76 -9.79 -9.08
N THR A 283 -23.85 -10.04 -8.14
CA THR A 283 -22.96 -9.01 -7.60
C THR A 283 -21.49 -9.40 -7.70
N LEU A 284 -20.70 -8.53 -8.33
CA LEU A 284 -19.25 -8.45 -8.17
C LEU A 284 -18.95 -7.48 -7.03
N VAL A 285 -18.19 -7.94 -6.04
CA VAL A 285 -17.57 -7.08 -5.04
C VAL A 285 -16.12 -6.79 -5.42
N ILE A 286 -15.76 -5.51 -5.43
CA ILE A 286 -14.38 -5.04 -5.54
C ILE A 286 -13.97 -4.47 -4.18
N LEU A 287 -13.01 -5.12 -3.54
CA LEU A 287 -12.50 -4.74 -2.23
C LEU A 287 -11.25 -3.86 -2.38
N ILE A 288 -11.33 -2.62 -1.88
CA ILE A 288 -10.22 -1.68 -1.81
C ILE A 288 -9.64 -1.73 -0.39
N SER A 289 -8.41 -2.19 -0.24
CA SER A 289 -7.79 -2.33 1.08
C SER A 289 -6.26 -2.33 1.01
N GLY A 290 -5.59 -1.85 2.06
CA GLY A 290 -4.14 -1.96 2.17
C GLY A 290 -3.67 -3.36 2.59
N ARG A 291 -4.60 -4.22 3.01
CA ARG A 291 -4.37 -5.53 3.64
C ARG A 291 -5.61 -6.43 3.56
N PRO A 292 -5.50 -7.74 3.86
CA PRO A 292 -6.65 -8.60 4.07
C PRO A 292 -7.59 -8.07 5.17
N LEU A 293 -8.89 -8.19 4.92
CA LEU A 293 -9.95 -7.87 5.89
C LEU A 293 -10.75 -9.13 6.20
N LEU A 294 -11.46 -9.10 7.32
CA LEU A 294 -12.42 -10.14 7.68
C LEU A 294 -13.51 -10.20 6.61
N LEU A 295 -13.67 -11.38 6.00
CA LEU A 295 -14.72 -11.66 5.03
C LEU A 295 -15.71 -12.62 5.66
N GLU A 296 -16.88 -12.11 6.03
CA GLU A 296 -17.91 -12.95 6.63
C GLU A 296 -18.40 -14.03 5.64
N GLN A 297 -18.54 -15.26 6.13
CA GLN A 297 -18.96 -16.40 5.33
C GLN A 297 -20.34 -16.15 4.66
N CYS A 298 -21.27 -15.50 5.37
CA CYS A 298 -22.59 -15.17 4.83
C CYS A 298 -22.52 -14.20 3.64
N VAL A 299 -21.59 -13.25 3.65
CA VAL A 299 -21.36 -12.32 2.53
C VAL A 299 -20.75 -13.09 1.36
N LEU A 300 -19.75 -13.93 1.63
CA LEU A 300 -19.12 -14.77 0.61
C LEU A 300 -20.12 -15.71 -0.07
N GLU A 301 -21.13 -16.23 0.63
CA GLU A 301 -22.16 -17.10 0.04
C GLU A 301 -23.13 -16.33 -0.87
N LYS A 302 -23.42 -15.07 -0.56
CA LYS A 302 -24.36 -14.23 -1.30
C LYS A 302 -23.81 -13.63 -2.59
N ILE A 303 -22.54 -13.27 -2.62
CA ILE A 303 -21.93 -12.60 -3.79
C ILE A 303 -21.58 -13.60 -4.89
N ASP A 304 -21.50 -13.14 -6.13
CA ASP A 304 -21.14 -13.98 -7.28
C ASP A 304 -19.63 -13.94 -7.52
N ALA A 305 -19.00 -12.76 -7.44
CA ALA A 305 -17.56 -12.63 -7.56
C ALA A 305 -16.97 -11.69 -6.50
N LEU A 306 -15.71 -11.92 -6.16
CA LEU A 306 -14.94 -11.09 -5.25
C LEU A 306 -13.55 -10.86 -5.84
N VAL A 307 -13.14 -9.60 -5.88
CA VAL A 307 -11.81 -9.20 -6.31
C VAL A 307 -11.14 -8.32 -5.25
N ALA A 308 -9.94 -8.67 -4.85
CA ALA A 308 -9.07 -7.79 -4.07
C ALA A 308 -8.31 -6.87 -5.04
N ALA A 309 -8.62 -5.57 -4.98
CA ALA A 309 -8.01 -4.54 -5.82
C ALA A 309 -6.89 -3.77 -5.12
N TRP A 310 -6.67 -4.03 -3.83
CA TRP A 310 -5.67 -3.37 -2.99
C TRP A 310 -5.90 -1.84 -2.93
N LEU A 311 -4.83 -1.05 -3.09
CA LEU A 311 -4.86 0.39 -3.30
C LEU A 311 -4.36 0.68 -4.73
N PRO A 312 -5.24 0.63 -5.75
CA PRO A 312 -4.86 0.66 -7.16
C PRO A 312 -4.35 2.03 -7.65
N GLY A 313 -4.44 3.11 -6.87
CA GLY A 313 -3.97 4.43 -7.31
C GLY A 313 -4.90 5.06 -8.35
N THR A 314 -4.37 5.90 -9.24
CA THR A 314 -5.19 6.82 -10.06
C THR A 314 -5.84 6.21 -11.30
N GLU A 315 -5.41 5.03 -11.74
CA GLU A 315 -5.75 4.50 -13.08
C GLU A 315 -6.73 3.31 -12.98
N ALA A 316 -7.95 3.57 -12.48
CA ALA A 316 -8.97 2.53 -12.27
C ALA A 316 -9.41 1.81 -13.56
N GLN A 317 -9.05 2.31 -14.74
CA GLN A 317 -9.26 1.60 -16.00
C GLN A 317 -8.55 0.24 -16.05
N GLY A 318 -7.50 0.03 -15.24
CA GLY A 318 -6.86 -1.27 -15.10
C GLY A 318 -7.77 -2.29 -14.41
N ILE A 319 -8.75 -1.83 -13.64
CA ILE A 319 -9.78 -2.68 -13.04
C ILE A 319 -10.77 -3.13 -14.11
N THR A 320 -11.24 -2.20 -14.93
CA THR A 320 -12.20 -2.53 -15.99
C THR A 320 -11.60 -3.37 -17.11
N ASP A 321 -10.30 -3.22 -17.38
CA ASP A 321 -9.53 -4.08 -18.28
C ASP A 321 -9.71 -5.57 -17.95
N VAL A 322 -9.70 -5.93 -16.66
CA VAL A 322 -9.82 -7.34 -16.27
C VAL A 322 -11.27 -7.73 -16.06
N ILE A 323 -12.09 -7.00 -15.31
CA ILE A 323 -13.45 -7.46 -14.96
C ILE A 323 -14.39 -7.59 -16.18
N PHE A 324 -14.10 -6.88 -17.27
CA PHE A 324 -14.83 -7.00 -18.55
C PHE A 324 -14.10 -7.84 -19.61
N GLY A 325 -12.97 -8.45 -19.28
CA GLY A 325 -12.31 -9.46 -20.10
C GLY A 325 -11.43 -8.95 -21.25
N ASP A 326 -10.99 -7.69 -21.23
CA ASP A 326 -9.95 -7.23 -22.17
C ASP A 326 -8.59 -7.84 -21.83
N HIS A 327 -8.40 -8.19 -20.56
CA HIS A 327 -7.23 -8.86 -20.03
C HIS A 327 -7.61 -9.94 -19.00
N ASP A 328 -6.75 -10.96 -18.88
CA ASP A 328 -6.89 -11.99 -17.85
C ASP A 328 -6.39 -11.50 -16.49
N PHE A 329 -7.03 -11.98 -15.41
CA PHE A 329 -6.47 -11.89 -14.06
C PHE A 329 -5.14 -12.65 -13.96
N LYS A 330 -4.15 -12.01 -13.33
CA LYS A 330 -2.81 -12.58 -13.10
C LYS A 330 -2.32 -12.43 -11.66
N GLY A 331 -2.99 -11.60 -10.87
CA GLY A 331 -2.58 -11.36 -9.49
C GLY A 331 -2.74 -12.62 -8.65
N GLN A 332 -1.77 -12.80 -7.76
CA GLN A 332 -1.79 -13.82 -6.73
C GLN A 332 -1.57 -13.13 -5.39
N LEU A 333 -2.18 -13.66 -4.33
CA LEU A 333 -2.07 -13.10 -3.00
C LEU A 333 -0.60 -13.03 -2.55
N PRO A 334 -0.06 -11.84 -2.25
CA PRO A 334 1.31 -11.70 -1.73
C PRO A 334 1.41 -11.98 -0.23
N MET A 335 0.27 -12.24 0.42
CA MET A 335 0.15 -12.57 1.83
C MET A 335 -1.06 -13.48 2.07
N THR A 336 -1.03 -14.27 3.14
CA THR A 336 -2.15 -15.13 3.53
C THR A 336 -3.38 -14.31 3.91
N TRP A 337 -4.57 -14.72 3.45
CA TRP A 337 -5.84 -14.15 3.89
C TRP A 337 -6.37 -14.94 5.09
N PHE A 338 -6.45 -14.31 6.25
CA PHE A 338 -6.93 -14.95 7.48
C PHE A 338 -8.43 -15.25 7.39
N ARG A 339 -8.88 -16.31 8.07
CA ARG A 339 -10.31 -16.60 8.23
C ARG A 339 -10.91 -15.84 9.41
N ARG A 340 -10.11 -15.67 10.47
CA ARG A 340 -10.49 -15.07 11.74
C ARG A 340 -9.33 -14.23 12.27
N VAL A 341 -9.62 -13.07 12.85
CA VAL A 341 -8.59 -12.11 13.27
C VAL A 341 -7.72 -12.68 14.39
N GLU A 342 -8.28 -13.53 15.25
CA GLU A 342 -7.56 -14.21 16.34
C GLU A 342 -6.47 -15.17 15.83
N GLN A 343 -6.46 -15.51 14.54
CA GLN A 343 -5.38 -16.29 13.93
C GLN A 343 -4.09 -15.48 13.75
N LEU A 344 -4.17 -14.14 13.76
CA LEU A 344 -3.00 -13.26 13.55
C LEU A 344 -2.09 -13.19 14.78
N ASP A 345 -2.64 -13.41 15.98
CA ASP A 345 -1.88 -13.40 17.24
C ASP A 345 -1.11 -14.72 17.49
N GLN A 346 -1.29 -15.73 16.62
CA GLN A 346 -0.62 -17.02 16.75
C GLN A 346 0.79 -16.93 16.18
N THR A 347 1.76 -16.73 17.07
CA THR A 347 3.20 -16.56 16.82
C THR A 347 3.93 -17.81 16.32
N ASP A 348 3.24 -18.75 15.67
CA ASP A 348 3.90 -19.95 15.19
C ASP A 348 4.77 -19.64 13.96
N VAL A 349 6.07 -19.67 14.25
CA VAL A 349 7.21 -19.54 13.35
C VAL A 349 7.00 -20.37 12.07
N GLY A 350 6.78 -19.67 10.95
CA GLY A 350 7.14 -20.18 9.62
C GLY A 350 6.08 -20.92 8.80
N VAL A 351 4.82 -20.99 9.24
CA VAL A 351 3.72 -21.47 8.40
C VAL A 351 2.55 -20.53 8.63
N GLY A 352 1.92 -20.04 7.54
CA GLY A 352 0.69 -19.27 7.66
C GLY A 352 -0.33 -20.00 8.55
N SER A 353 -1.28 -19.25 9.11
CA SER A 353 -2.39 -19.82 9.89
C SER A 353 -2.77 -21.19 9.35
N SER A 354 -2.82 -22.22 10.21
CA SER A 354 -3.04 -23.62 9.82
C SER A 354 -4.34 -23.86 9.03
N ASP A 355 -5.23 -22.86 9.00
CA ASP A 355 -6.46 -22.80 8.21
C ASP A 355 -6.67 -21.37 7.68
N PRO A 356 -6.01 -20.98 6.58
CA PRO A 356 -6.24 -19.69 5.96
C PRO A 356 -7.56 -19.70 5.16
N LEU A 357 -8.22 -18.54 5.05
CA LEU A 357 -9.36 -18.41 4.13
C LEU A 357 -8.88 -18.53 2.68
N PHE A 358 -7.79 -17.84 2.35
CA PHE A 358 -7.06 -17.99 1.09
C PHE A 358 -5.55 -18.05 1.38
N SER A 359 -4.88 -19.03 0.80
CA SER A 359 -3.44 -19.25 1.02
C SER A 359 -2.59 -18.19 0.30
N LEU A 360 -1.36 -17.97 0.77
CA LEU A 360 -0.33 -17.25 0.02
C LEU A 360 -0.23 -17.81 -1.41
N GLY A 361 -0.18 -16.92 -2.41
CA GLY A 361 -0.13 -17.31 -3.83
C GLY A 361 -1.47 -17.66 -4.46
N TYR A 362 -2.58 -17.66 -3.70
CA TYR A 362 -3.91 -17.91 -4.24
C TYR A 362 -4.35 -16.78 -5.19
N GLY A 363 -5.04 -17.14 -6.27
CA GLY A 363 -5.64 -16.20 -7.22
C GLY A 363 -6.23 -16.97 -8.39
N LEU A 364 -7.51 -16.77 -8.67
CA LEU A 364 -8.19 -17.41 -9.79
C LEU A 364 -7.83 -16.71 -11.11
N THR A 365 -7.98 -17.44 -12.22
CA THR A 365 -7.91 -16.88 -13.58
C THR A 365 -9.24 -17.14 -14.30
N TYR A 366 -9.42 -16.59 -15.51
CA TYR A 366 -10.65 -16.81 -16.28
C TYR A 366 -10.83 -18.21 -16.86
N ASP A 367 -9.81 -19.06 -16.77
CA ASP A 367 -9.74 -20.39 -17.41
C ASP A 367 -10.14 -20.39 -18.90
N LYS A 368 -9.11 -20.47 -19.75
CA LYS A 368 -9.27 -21.12 -21.05
C LYS A 368 -9.66 -22.58 -20.80
N GLY A 369 -10.74 -23.03 -21.43
CA GLY A 369 -10.92 -24.47 -21.65
C GLY A 369 -9.62 -25.08 -22.20
N ASN A 370 -9.30 -26.27 -21.70
CA ASN A 370 -8.16 -27.16 -22.01
C ASN A 370 -6.96 -27.08 -21.04
N LEU A 371 -7.08 -27.78 -19.92
CA LEU A 371 -6.03 -28.73 -19.53
C LEU A 371 -6.44 -30.09 -20.10
N HIS A 372 -5.75 -30.52 -21.16
CA HIS A 372 -5.83 -31.87 -21.71
C HIS A 372 -5.26 -32.87 -20.71
N ASP A 373 -5.99 -33.98 -20.55
CA ASP A 373 -5.63 -35.34 -20.09
C ASP A 373 -4.76 -35.53 -18.83
#